data_AF-A0A1M4ZLG3-F1
#
_entry.id   AF-A0A1M4ZLG3-F1
#
_cell.length_a   1.000
_cell.length_b   1.000
_cell.length_c   1.000
_cell.angle_alpha   90.00
_cell.angle_beta   90.00
_cell.angle_gamma   90.00
#
_symmetry.space_group_name_H-M   'P 1'
#
loop_
_entity.id
_entity.type
_entity.pdbx_description
1 polymer ?
#
loop_
_entity_poly.entity_id
_entity_poly.type
_entity_poly.pdbx_seq_one_letter_code
_entity_poly.pdbx_strand_id
1 'polypeptide(L)'
;MKRNIYSLSILFALSVSSICLAQSQNHEYIIEELFNRSEGLEINTYALYPDNNIKSELSVVLYPNPVDDILNVNIKALKGDKVSYNLMDMSGKLISVKEEKNSTFKINMVNLLSGVYILVLQDEASKKSYKIIKK
;
A
#
# COMPACT_ATOMS: atom_id res chain seq x y z
N MET A 1 -52.42 22.33 -34.51
CA MET A 1 -51.54 21.45 -33.71
C MET A 1 -50.13 22.05 -33.71
N LYS A 2 -49.64 22.55 -32.55
CA LYS A 2 -48.23 22.92 -32.21
C LYS A 2 -47.52 23.96 -33.12
N ARG A 3 -46.64 24.87 -32.68
CA ARG A 3 -46.22 25.46 -31.39
C ARG A 3 -45.33 26.66 -31.79
N ASN A 4 -45.42 27.75 -31.03
CA ASN A 4 -44.50 28.91 -31.08
C ASN A 4 -43.07 28.49 -30.70
N ILE A 5 -42.04 29.29 -31.03
CA ILE A 5 -40.96 29.75 -30.12
C ILE A 5 -39.83 30.42 -30.90
N TYR A 6 -39.61 31.68 -30.54
CA TYR A 6 -38.58 32.59 -31.00
C TYR A 6 -37.19 32.21 -30.48
N SER A 7 -36.22 32.28 -31.39
CA SER A 7 -34.98 33.07 -31.27
C SER A 7 -34.56 33.49 -29.86
N LEU A 8 -33.47 32.86 -29.41
CA LEU A 8 -32.20 33.49 -29.06
C LEU A 8 -32.20 34.63 -28.01
N SER A 9 -31.33 34.40 -27.02
CA SER A 9 -30.61 35.36 -26.18
C SER A 9 -31.42 36.17 -25.17
N ILE A 10 -31.54 35.58 -23.97
CA ILE A 10 -31.45 36.38 -22.74
C ILE A 10 -30.00 36.25 -22.26
N LEU A 11 -29.26 37.32 -22.45
CA LEU A 11 -28.04 37.62 -21.72
C LEU A 11 -28.47 38.48 -20.53
N PHE A 12 -28.38 37.97 -19.31
CA PHE A 12 -28.13 38.83 -18.15
C PHE A 12 -27.27 38.07 -17.15
N ALA A 13 -26.02 38.49 -17.09
CA ALA A 13 -25.09 38.13 -16.04
C ALA A 13 -25.57 38.75 -14.72
N LEU A 14 -25.43 38.01 -13.62
CA LEU A 14 -24.53 38.32 -12.50
C LEU A 14 -25.04 37.67 -11.21
N SER A 15 -24.05 37.18 -10.45
CA SER A 15 -24.13 36.74 -9.05
C SER A 15 -24.98 35.49 -8.82
N VAL A 16 -24.45 34.41 -8.25
CA VAL A 16 -23.73 34.38 -6.98
C VAL A 16 -22.71 33.24 -7.02
N SER A 17 -21.52 33.51 -6.50
CA SER A 17 -20.51 32.58 -5.95
C SER A 17 -20.67 31.08 -6.24
N SER A 18 -19.66 30.51 -6.89
CA SER A 18 -19.20 29.12 -6.79
C SER A 18 -20.01 28.22 -5.86
N ILE A 19 -21.03 27.56 -6.41
CA ILE A 19 -21.49 26.29 -5.86
C ILE A 19 -20.98 25.24 -6.82
N CYS A 20 -19.78 24.74 -6.50
CA CYS A 20 -19.32 23.47 -7.02
C CYS A 20 -20.30 22.41 -6.49
N LEU A 21 -21.29 22.05 -7.29
CA LEU A 21 -22.07 20.84 -7.05
C LEU A 21 -21.13 19.67 -7.29
N ALA A 22 -20.49 19.19 -6.22
CA ALA A 22 -19.84 17.91 -6.22
C ALA A 22 -20.92 16.84 -6.46
N GLN A 23 -21.03 16.35 -7.69
CA GLN A 23 -21.83 15.17 -7.98
C GLN A 23 -21.16 13.97 -7.33
N SER A 24 -21.72 13.50 -6.22
CA SER A 24 -21.40 12.20 -5.62
C SER A 24 -21.87 11.11 -6.58
N GLN A 25 -20.95 10.54 -7.34
CA GLN A 25 -21.19 9.32 -8.10
C GLN A 25 -21.27 8.16 -7.11
N ASN A 26 -22.48 7.84 -6.66
CA ASN A 26 -22.76 6.62 -5.90
C ASN A 26 -22.51 5.41 -6.81
N HIS A 27 -21.33 4.80 -6.70
CA HIS A 27 -21.12 3.46 -7.24
C HIS A 27 -21.64 2.46 -6.21
N GLU A 28 -22.73 1.80 -6.54
CA GLU A 28 -23.28 0.69 -5.79
C GLU A 28 -22.40 -0.55 -6.05
N TYR A 29 -21.73 -1.04 -5.01
CA TYR A 29 -20.91 -2.24 -5.10
C TYR A 29 -21.78 -3.47 -4.82
N ILE A 30 -21.88 -4.38 -5.79
CA ILE A 30 -22.45 -5.70 -5.57
C ILE A 30 -21.40 -6.56 -4.86
N ILE A 31 -21.69 -7.00 -3.63
CA ILE A 31 -20.86 -7.97 -2.92
C ILE A 31 -21.27 -9.35 -3.43
N GLU A 32 -20.45 -9.97 -4.29
CA GLU A 32 -20.54 -11.41 -4.50
C GLU A 32 -19.91 -12.11 -3.29
N GLU A 33 -20.74 -12.79 -2.53
CA GLU A 33 -20.31 -13.60 -1.39
C GLU A 33 -19.54 -14.82 -1.94
N LEU A 34 -18.21 -14.74 -1.97
CA LEU A 34 -17.34 -15.90 -2.24
C LEU A 34 -17.28 -16.79 -1.00
N PHE A 35 -18.38 -17.50 -0.76
CA PHE A 35 -18.44 -18.59 0.19
C PHE A 35 -17.78 -19.83 -0.43
N ASN A 36 -16.49 -20.09 -0.11
CA ASN A 36 -15.92 -21.42 0.18
C ASN A 36 -14.39 -21.53 -0.03
N ARG A 37 -13.65 -21.67 1.08
CA ARG A 37 -12.79 -22.82 1.47
C ARG A 37 -11.60 -22.37 2.31
N SER A 38 -11.57 -22.90 3.52
CA SER A 38 -10.53 -22.85 4.54
C SER A 38 -9.14 -23.22 4.01
N GLU A 39 -8.18 -22.30 4.14
CA GLU A 39 -7.02 -22.38 5.05
C GLU A 39 -6.06 -21.21 4.75
N GLY A 40 -5.89 -20.30 5.72
CA GLY A 40 -4.76 -19.36 5.80
C GLY A 40 -4.60 -18.29 4.72
N LEU A 41 -5.36 -17.19 4.80
CA LEU A 41 -4.95 -15.89 4.21
C LEU A 41 -5.28 -14.75 5.19
N GLU A 42 -4.25 -14.04 5.66
CA GLU A 42 -4.44 -12.70 6.26
C GLU A 42 -4.76 -11.70 5.14
N ILE A 43 -6.02 -11.32 5.03
CA ILE A 43 -6.44 -10.25 4.11
C ILE A 43 -6.16 -8.91 4.80
N ASN A 44 -5.00 -8.30 4.51
CA ASN A 44 -4.76 -6.90 4.82
C ASN A 44 -5.24 -6.05 3.64
N THR A 45 -6.46 -5.52 3.70
CA THR A 45 -6.93 -4.54 2.72
C THR A 45 -7.39 -3.28 3.42
N TYR A 46 -6.84 -2.14 2.98
CA TYR A 46 -7.61 -0.93 2.68
C TYR A 46 -6.85 -0.16 1.60
N ALA A 47 -7.24 -0.32 0.34
CA ALA A 47 -6.84 0.57 -0.75
C ALA A 47 -8.10 1.22 -1.32
N LEU A 48 -8.18 2.56 -1.27
CA LEU A 48 -9.30 3.32 -1.85
C LEU A 48 -9.21 3.43 -3.38
N TYR A 49 -8.12 2.94 -4.00
CA TYR A 49 -7.98 2.72 -5.44
C TYR A 49 -6.98 1.58 -5.65
N PRO A 50 -7.40 0.38 -6.08
CA PRO A 50 -6.46 -0.67 -6.46
C PRO A 50 -5.81 -0.30 -7.80
N ASP A 51 -4.50 -0.08 -7.81
CA ASP A 51 -3.71 -0.04 -9.04
C ASP A 51 -3.82 -1.43 -9.71
N ASN A 52 -4.41 -1.46 -10.90
CA ASN A 52 -4.73 -2.66 -11.67
C ASN A 52 -3.53 -3.23 -12.45
N ASN A 53 -2.34 -2.68 -12.29
CA ASN A 53 -1.12 -3.40 -12.66
C ASN A 53 -0.81 -4.45 -11.59
N ILE A 54 -0.98 -5.73 -11.93
CA ILE A 54 -0.47 -6.85 -11.13
C ILE A 54 1.05 -6.71 -11.07
N LYS A 55 1.49 -5.96 -10.07
CA LYS A 55 2.86 -5.62 -9.77
C LYS A 55 3.52 -6.90 -9.30
N SER A 56 4.54 -7.34 -10.03
CA SER A 56 5.41 -8.45 -9.65
C SER A 56 5.66 -8.44 -8.14
N GLU A 57 5.16 -9.44 -7.44
CA GLU A 57 5.26 -9.48 -5.99
C GLU A 57 6.69 -9.82 -5.55
N LEU A 58 7.29 -8.97 -4.73
CA LEU A 58 8.50 -9.31 -4.00
C LEU A 58 8.17 -10.46 -3.03
N SER A 59 8.70 -11.66 -3.31
CA SER A 59 8.54 -12.83 -2.42
C SER A 59 9.67 -12.85 -1.41
N VAL A 60 9.35 -12.55 -0.14
CA VAL A 60 10.33 -12.47 0.95
C VAL A 60 9.93 -13.37 2.11
N VAL A 61 10.91 -14.06 2.68
CA VAL A 61 10.80 -14.85 3.90
C VAL A 61 11.63 -14.17 4.99
N LEU A 62 11.01 -13.90 6.14
CA LEU A 62 11.61 -13.24 7.29
C LEU A 62 11.59 -14.18 8.50
N TYR A 63 12.73 -14.39 9.15
CA TYR A 63 12.80 -15.27 10.32
C TYR A 63 14.01 -14.98 11.22
N PRO A 64 13.91 -15.25 12.53
CA PRO A 64 12.68 -15.61 13.24
C PRO A 64 11.75 -14.40 13.39
N ASN A 65 10.44 -14.65 13.52
CA ASN A 65 9.46 -13.65 13.92
C ASN A 65 8.51 -14.32 14.93
N PRO A 66 8.56 -14.01 16.23
CA PRO A 66 9.31 -12.92 16.86
C PRO A 66 10.84 -13.06 16.83
N VAL A 67 11.56 -11.93 16.75
CA VAL A 67 13.01 -11.84 16.69
C VAL A 67 13.62 -11.42 18.03
N ASP A 68 14.77 -12.01 18.36
CA ASP A 68 15.62 -11.59 19.48
C ASP A 68 16.71 -10.65 18.95
N ASP A 69 17.80 -11.17 18.38
CA ASP A 69 18.97 -10.34 18.05
C ASP A 69 19.17 -10.09 16.55
N ILE A 70 18.87 -11.08 15.72
CA ILE A 70 19.17 -11.05 14.28
C ILE A 70 17.95 -11.51 13.51
N LEU A 71 17.45 -10.63 12.64
CA LEU A 71 16.44 -10.98 11.66
C LEU A 71 17.11 -11.39 10.36
N ASN A 72 16.81 -12.59 9.87
CA ASN A 72 17.25 -13.05 8.55
C ASN A 72 16.19 -12.67 7.52
N VAL A 73 16.66 -12.13 6.40
CA VAL A 73 15.84 -11.73 5.26
C VAL A 73 16.28 -12.57 4.07
N ASN A 74 15.34 -13.28 3.44
CA ASN A 74 15.58 -14.06 2.22
C ASN A 74 14.54 -13.70 1.16
N ILE A 75 15.01 -13.15 0.04
CA ILE A 75 14.20 -12.72 -1.11
C ILE A 75 14.31 -13.78 -2.19
N LYS A 76 13.20 -14.46 -2.52
CA LYS A 76 13.19 -15.57 -3.49
C LYS A 76 13.26 -15.13 -4.94
N ALA A 77 12.73 -13.95 -5.26
CA ALA A 77 12.62 -13.44 -6.62
C ALA A 77 12.94 -11.94 -6.66
N LEU A 78 14.22 -11.61 -6.42
CA LEU A 78 14.70 -10.22 -6.47
C LEU A 78 14.73 -9.72 -7.92
N LYS A 79 14.16 -8.55 -8.19
CA LYS A 79 14.31 -7.86 -9.49
C LYS A 79 15.36 -6.76 -9.42
N GLY A 80 16.33 -6.83 -10.32
CA GLY A 80 17.49 -5.95 -10.33
C GLY A 80 18.62 -6.48 -9.44
N ASP A 81 19.66 -5.66 -9.28
CA ASP A 81 20.90 -6.07 -8.60
C ASP A 81 20.92 -5.72 -7.10
N LYS A 82 19.90 -4.99 -6.64
CA LYS A 82 19.90 -4.33 -5.33
C LYS A 82 18.50 -4.33 -4.73
N VAL A 83 18.46 -4.41 -3.41
CA VAL A 83 17.27 -4.16 -2.60
C VAL A 83 17.57 -3.09 -1.57
N SER A 84 16.73 -2.08 -1.50
CA SER A 84 16.76 -1.11 -0.42
C SER A 84 15.80 -1.52 0.70
N TYR A 85 16.17 -1.22 1.94
CA TYR A 85 15.29 -1.45 3.07
C TYR A 85 15.24 -0.27 4.03
N ASN A 86 14.05 -0.02 4.57
CA ASN A 86 13.80 0.95 5.63
C ASN A 86 13.20 0.22 6.83
N LEU A 87 13.77 0.40 8.01
CA LEU A 87 13.24 -0.11 9.27
C LEU A 87 12.71 1.05 10.10
N MET A 88 11.46 0.95 10.55
CA MET A 88 10.77 1.99 11.31
C MET A 88 10.08 1.40 12.55
N ASP A 89 9.92 2.19 13.61
CA ASP A 89 9.06 1.83 14.74
C ASP A 89 7.58 2.18 14.47
N MET A 90 6.69 1.85 15.42
CA MET A 90 5.25 2.15 15.32
C MET A 90 4.92 3.64 15.25
N SER A 91 5.80 4.52 15.72
CA SER A 91 5.61 5.97 15.62
C SER A 91 5.97 6.52 14.23
N GLY A 92 6.53 5.67 13.36
CA GLY A 92 7.04 6.06 12.04
C GLY A 92 8.47 6.62 12.09
N LYS A 93 9.16 6.52 13.25
CA LYS A 93 10.55 6.95 13.35
C LYS A 93 11.44 6.00 12.55
N LEU A 94 12.26 6.57 11.67
CA LEU A 94 13.22 5.83 10.87
C LEU A 94 14.42 5.40 11.71
N ILE A 95 14.69 4.09 11.73
CA ILE A 95 15.73 3.45 12.54
C ILE A 95 16.94 3.11 11.68
N SER A 96 16.69 2.59 10.48
CA SER A 96 17.76 2.16 9.58
C SER A 96 17.30 2.28 8.13
N VAL A 97 18.23 2.73 7.28
CA VAL A 97 18.11 2.72 5.82
C VAL A 97 19.39 2.13 5.28
N LYS A 98 19.29 1.06 4.47
CA LYS A 98 20.44 0.50 3.75
C LYS A 98 20.04 -0.06 2.41
N GLU A 99 21.05 -0.32 1.60
CA GLU A 99 20.96 -1.03 0.33
C GLU A 99 21.80 -2.30 0.42
N GLU A 100 21.23 -3.42 0.01
CA GLU A 100 21.85 -4.72 -0.02
C GLU A 100 21.90 -5.22 -1.46
N LYS A 101 23.05 -5.77 -1.86
CA LYS A 101 23.22 -6.39 -3.19
C LYS A 101 22.81 -7.86 -3.21
N ASN A 102 22.68 -8.47 -2.04
CA ASN A 102 22.38 -9.89 -1.90
C ASN A 102 20.90 -10.08 -1.65
N SER A 103 20.33 -11.14 -2.23
CA SER A 103 18.95 -11.56 -1.95
C SER A 103 18.77 -12.12 -0.54
N THR A 104 19.86 -12.45 0.15
CA THR A 104 19.87 -12.89 1.54
C THR A 104 20.80 -12.03 2.37
N PHE A 105 20.28 -11.46 3.46
CA PHE A 105 21.04 -10.62 4.38
C PHE A 105 20.44 -10.65 5.79
N LYS A 106 21.14 -10.01 6.72
CA LYS A 106 20.80 -9.99 8.15
C LYS A 106 20.61 -8.56 8.63
N ILE A 107 19.60 -8.34 9.45
CA ILE A 107 19.35 -7.07 10.13
C ILE A 107 19.62 -7.27 11.63
N ASN A 108 20.49 -6.44 12.18
CA ASN A 108 20.79 -6.42 13.61
C ASN A 108 19.67 -5.71 14.38
N MET A 109 19.11 -6.40 15.36
CA MET A 109 17.97 -6.00 16.19
C MET A 109 18.34 -5.87 17.68
N VAL A 110 19.59 -6.15 18.07
CA VAL A 110 20.07 -6.26 19.46
C VAL A 110 19.76 -5.01 20.30
N ASN A 111 20.00 -3.83 19.73
CA ASN A 111 19.87 -2.56 20.47
C ASN A 111 18.46 -1.94 20.35
N LEU A 112 17.48 -2.70 19.84
CA LEU A 112 16.10 -2.23 19.74
C LEU A 112 15.26 -2.76 20.90
N LEU A 113 14.37 -1.91 21.39
CA LEU A 113 13.44 -2.28 22.45
C LEU A 113 12.42 -3.32 21.95
N SER A 114 11.89 -4.12 22.87
CA SER A 114 10.77 -5.01 22.60
C SER A 114 9.59 -4.22 22.03
N GLY A 115 8.98 -4.72 20.96
CA GLY A 115 7.91 -3.99 20.29
C GLY A 115 7.69 -4.41 18.85
N VAL A 116 6.88 -3.63 18.15
CA VAL A 116 6.56 -3.87 16.73
C VAL A 116 7.33 -2.89 15.86
N TYR A 117 7.91 -3.44 14.79
CA TYR A 117 8.65 -2.70 13.79
C TYR A 117 8.08 -2.97 12.40
N ILE A 118 8.22 -1.99 11.51
CA ILE A 118 7.86 -2.10 10.10
C ILE A 118 9.15 -2.10 9.28
N LEU A 119 9.38 -3.20 8.56
CA LEU A 119 10.41 -3.30 7.54
C LEU A 119 9.79 -3.10 6.17
N VAL A 120 10.26 -2.11 5.45
CA VAL A 120 9.85 -1.85 4.07
C VAL A 120 11.00 -2.23 3.16
N LEU A 121 10.78 -3.17 2.27
CA LEU A 121 11.71 -3.61 1.24
C LEU A 121 11.28 -3.06 -0.11
N GLN A 122 12.24 -2.59 -0.90
CA GLN A 122 11.99 -2.08 -2.24
C GLN A 122 13.12 -2.51 -3.18
N ASP A 123 12.73 -3.18 -4.26
CA ASP A 123 13.58 -3.46 -5.41
C ASP A 123 13.19 -2.54 -6.58
N GLU A 124 13.69 -2.81 -7.79
CA GLU A 124 13.42 -1.96 -8.95
C GLU A 124 11.94 -1.96 -9.38
N ALA A 125 11.22 -3.06 -9.13
CA ALA A 125 9.87 -3.26 -9.64
C ALA A 125 8.78 -3.07 -8.57
N SER A 126 9.12 -3.29 -7.30
CA SER A 126 8.14 -3.57 -6.27
C SER A 126 8.59 -3.08 -4.90
N LYS A 127 7.59 -2.78 -4.06
CA LYS A 127 7.78 -2.32 -2.69
C LYS A 127 6.80 -3.07 -1.80
N LYS A 128 7.29 -3.64 -0.71
CA LYS A 128 6.49 -4.44 0.23
C LYS A 128 6.91 -4.16 1.67
N SER A 129 5.92 -4.11 2.56
CA SER A 129 6.13 -3.89 3.99
C SER A 129 5.85 -5.15 4.79
N TYR A 130 6.57 -5.30 5.90
CA TYR A 130 6.49 -6.46 6.78
C TYR A 130 6.47 -6.00 8.24
N LYS A 131 5.58 -6.61 9.03
CA LYS A 131 5.51 -6.43 10.47
C LYS A 131 6.46 -7.40 11.16
N ILE A 132 7.34 -6.87 12.02
CA ILE A 132 8.31 -7.63 12.81
C ILE A 132 7.99 -7.44 14.28
N ILE A 133 8.01 -8.53 15.04
CA ILE A 133 7.83 -8.51 16.50
C ILE A 133 9.18 -8.74 17.14
N LYS A 134 9.70 -7.74 17.87
CA LYS A 134 10.93 -7.84 18.69
C LYS A 134 10.54 -8.26 20.12
N LYS A 135 11.19 -9.29 20.65
CA LYS A 135 11.06 -9.68 22.06
C LYS A 135 11.88 -8.80 22.97
#